data_AF-A0A9P6TJI4-F1
#
_entry.id   AF-A0A9P6TJI4-F1
#
_cell.length_a   1.000
_cell.length_b   1.000
_cell.length_c   1.000
_cell.angle_alpha   90.00
_cell.angle_beta   90.00
_cell.angle_gamma   90.00
#
_symmetry.space_group_name_H-M   'P 1'
#
loop_
_entity.id
_entity.type
_entity.pdbx_description
1 polymer ?
#
loop_
_entity_poly.entity_id
_entity_poly.type
_entity_poly.pdbx_seq_one_letter_code
_entity_poly.pdbx_strand_id
1 'polypeptide(L)' 'EVLMTIAQKLEQKGMEHGRRLGREEGREEGREEGHKQAALKIARAMLESGLDRETVRRMTGLSEGDIKQICH' A
#
# COMPACT_ATOMS: atom_id res chain seq x y z
N GLU A 1 -35.21 -21.69 18.06
CA GLU A 1 -34.00 -20.87 18.25
C GLU A 1 -32.78 -21.78 18.27
N VAL A 2 -31.76 -21.47 17.48
CA VAL A 2 -30.51 -22.24 17.46
C VAL A 2 -29.67 -21.79 18.64
N LEU A 3 -29.66 -22.60 19.70
CA LEU A 3 -28.82 -22.37 20.88
C LEU A 3 -27.38 -22.73 20.51
N MET A 4 -26.65 -21.78 19.92
CA MET A 4 -25.24 -21.99 19.59
C MET A 4 -24.44 -22.23 20.87
N THR A 5 -23.57 -23.24 20.84
CA THR A 5 -22.65 -23.51 21.95
C THR A 5 -21.63 -22.39 22.07
N ILE A 6 -21.03 -22.23 23.26
CA ILE A 6 -19.98 -21.23 23.49
C ILE A 6 -18.83 -21.40 22.47
N ALA A 7 -18.48 -22.64 22.11
CA ALA A 7 -17.46 -22.95 21.12
C ALA A 7 -17.81 -22.43 19.72
N GLN A 8 -19.03 -22.66 19.24
CA GLN A 8 -19.49 -22.17 17.93
C GLN A 8 -19.50 -20.64 17.86
N LYS A 9 -19.87 -19.98 18.95
CA LYS A 9 -19.86 -18.51 19.04
C LYS A 9 -18.44 -17.95 19.01
N LEU A 10 -17.47 -18.63 19.63
CA LEU A 10 -16.06 -18.24 19.59
C LEU A 10 -15.47 -18.44 18.19
N GLU A 11 -15.74 -19.56 17.54
CA GLU A 11 -15.29 -19.84 16.17
C GLU A 11 -15.85 -18.82 15.17
N GLN A 12 -17.15 -18.54 15.24
CA GLN A 12 -17.79 -17.53 14.37
C GLN A 12 -17.17 -16.14 14.55
N LYS A 13 -16.93 -15.73 15.80
CA LYS A 13 -16.26 -14.46 16.10
C LYS A 13 -14.82 -14.44 15.58
N GLY A 14 -14.09 -15.54 15.72
CA GLY A 14 -12.73 -15.68 15.21
C GLY A 14 -12.69 -15.52 13.69
N MET A 15 -13.57 -16.20 12.96
CA MET A 15 -13.69 -16.06 11.51
C MET A 15 -14.08 -14.64 11.08
N GLU A 16 -15.05 -14.02 11.76
CA GLU A 16 -15.47 -12.66 11.44
C GLU A 16 -14.34 -11.65 11.69
N HIS A 17 -13.59 -11.84 12.79
CA HIS A 17 -12.43 -11.00 13.11
C HIS A 17 -11.31 -11.19 12.10
N GLY A 18 -10.93 -12.43 11.77
CA GLY A 18 -9.90 -12.71 10.76
C GLY A 18 -10.27 -12.15 9.38
N ARG A 19 -11.53 -12.27 8.96
CA ARG A 19 -12.00 -11.68 7.69
C ARG A 19 -11.96 -10.15 7.71
N ARG A 20 -12.21 -9.52 8.86
CA ARG A 20 -12.17 -8.07 9.02
C ARG A 20 -10.73 -7.57 8.95
N LEU A 21 -9.83 -8.16 9.73
CA LEU A 21 -8.40 -7.83 9.73
C LEU A 21 -7.79 -8.00 8.34
N GLY A 22 -7.97 -9.16 7.69
CA GLY A 22 -7.39 -9.37 6.37
C GLY A 22 -7.92 -8.43 5.28
N ARG A 23 -9.16 -7.92 5.42
CA ARG A 23 -9.69 -6.88 4.51
C ARG A 23 -9.12 -5.50 4.80
N GLU A 24 -8.86 -5.19 6.07
CA GLU A 24 -8.27 -3.93 6.49
C GLU A 24 -6.80 -3.85 6.07
N GLU A 25 -6.01 -4.87 6.43
CA GLU A 25 -4.61 -5.01 6.05
C GLU A 25 -4.44 -4.97 4.52
N GLY A 26 -5.20 -5.80 3.78
CA GLY A 26 -5.09 -5.80 2.31
C GLY A 26 -5.51 -4.48 1.66
N ARG A 27 -6.40 -3.71 2.29
CA ARG A 27 -6.77 -2.37 1.79
C ARG A 27 -5.69 -1.33 2.08
N GLU A 28 -5.06 -1.41 3.25
CA GLU A 28 -3.96 -0.54 3.63
C GLU A 28 -2.73 -0.80 2.77
N GLU A 29 -2.29 -2.06 2.67
CA GLU A 29 -1.17 -2.48 1.81
C GLU A 29 -1.41 -2.07 0.35
N GLY A 30 -2.59 -2.38 -0.21
CA GLY A 30 -2.91 -2.00 -1.59
C GLY A 30 -2.93 -0.49 -1.82
N ARG A 31 -3.31 0.30 -0.81
CA ARG A 31 -3.26 1.77 -0.88
C ARG A 31 -1.82 2.27 -0.84
N GLU A 32 -0.99 1.74 0.06
CA GLU A 32 0.42 2.12 0.17
C GLU A 32 1.21 1.75 -1.10
N GLU A 33 1.05 0.51 -1.60
CA GLU A 33 1.65 0.06 -2.85
C GLU A 33 1.19 0.94 -4.02
N GLY A 34 -0.10 1.26 -4.11
CA GLY A 34 -0.65 2.13 -5.15
C GLY A 34 -0.04 3.54 -5.12
N HIS A 35 0.09 4.14 -3.94
CA HIS A 35 0.75 5.45 -3.78
C HIS A 35 2.21 5.40 -4.18
N LYS A 36 2.95 4.37 -3.77
CA LYS A 36 4.35 4.19 -4.13
C LYS A 36 4.52 4.03 -5.63
N GLN A 37 3.73 3.16 -6.27
CA GLN A 37 3.75 2.97 -7.72
C GLN A 37 3.42 4.27 -8.48
N ALA A 38 2.42 5.03 -8.01
CA ALA A 38 2.07 6.31 -8.61
C ALA A 38 3.20 7.33 -8.49
N ALA A 39 3.83 7.45 -7.32
CA ALA A 39 4.96 8.35 -7.10
C ALA A 39 6.14 8.00 -8.01
N LEU A 40 6.49 6.71 -8.15
CA LEU A 40 7.54 6.24 -9.06
C LEU A 40 7.23 6.56 -10.52
N LYS A 41 5.96 6.35 -10.95
CA LYS A 41 5.52 6.66 -12.32
C LYS A 41 5.62 8.15 -12.63
N ILE A 42 5.20 9.00 -11.68
CA ILE A 42 5.30 10.45 -11.81
C ILE A 42 6.78 10.88 -11.87
N ALA A 43 7.62 10.37 -10.98
CA ALA A 43 9.04 10.68 -10.97
C ALA A 43 9.73 10.30 -12.28
N ARG A 44 9.39 9.14 -12.86
CA ARG A 44 9.88 8.74 -14.17
C ARG A 44 9.48 9.73 -15.26
N ALA A 45 8.21 10.10 -15.34
CA ALA A 45 7.72 11.06 -16.33
C ALA A 45 8.38 12.44 -16.17
N MET A 46 8.64 12.88 -14.94
CA MET A 46 9.36 14.12 -14.66
C MET A 46 10.81 14.08 -15.15
N LEU A 47 11.53 12.99 -14.89
CA LEU A 47 12.90 12.80 -15.36
C LEU A 47 12.96 12.73 -16.90
N GLU A 48 12.03 12.02 -17.53
CA GLU A 48 11.88 11.97 -18.99
C GLU A 48 11.57 13.35 -19.58
N SER A 49 10.90 14.22 -18.82
CA SER A 49 10.62 15.62 -19.20
C SER A 49 11.83 16.55 -18.97
N GLY A 50 12.97 16.04 -18.51
CA GLY A 50 14.21 16.79 -18.31
C GLY A 50 14.34 17.50 -16.96
N LEU A 51 13.47 17.19 -15.99
CA LEU A 51 13.64 17.69 -14.61
C LEU A 51 14.84 17.02 -13.95
N ASP A 52 15.59 17.80 -13.15
CA ASP A 52 16.73 17.27 -12.41
C ASP A 52 16.28 16.38 -11.25
N ARG A 53 17.16 15.47 -10.84
CA ARG A 53 16.88 14.47 -9.80
C ARG A 53 16.53 15.10 -8.45
N GLU A 54 17.10 16.26 -8.12
CA GLU A 54 16.86 16.92 -6.85
C GLU A 54 15.44 17.50 -6.80
N THR A 55 15.00 18.14 -7.89
CA THR A 55 13.64 18.65 -8.07
C THR A 55 12.63 17.51 -8.04
N VAL A 56 12.88 16.41 -8.75
CA VAL A 56 11.98 15.24 -8.74
C VAL A 56 11.86 14.65 -7.34
N ARG A 57 12.97 14.51 -6.61
CA ARG A 57 12.99 14.04 -5.22
C ARG A 57 12.14 14.93 -4.31
N ARG A 58 12.27 16.25 -4.45
CA ARG A 58 11.52 17.24 -3.66
C ARG A 58 10.02 17.23 -3.96
N MET A 59 9.65 17.07 -5.24
CA MET A 59 8.25 17.08 -5.69
C MET A 59 7.51 15.78 -5.36
N THR A 60 8.18 14.64 -5.48
CA THR A 60 7.57 13.31 -5.32
C THR A 60 7.73 12.72 -3.92
N GLY A 61 8.59 13.31 -3.09
CA GLY A 61 8.89 12.83 -1.73
C GLY A 61 9.66 11.50 -1.71
N LEU A 62 10.10 11.02 -2.87
CA LEU A 62 10.86 9.79 -3.01
C LEU A 62 12.26 9.91 -2.40
N SER A 63 12.83 8.78 -1.96
CA SER A 63 14.21 8.75 -1.49
C SER A 63 15.20 8.75 -2.66
N GLU A 64 16.48 9.05 -2.41
CA GLU A 64 17.51 8.89 -3.46
C GLU A 64 17.59 7.44 -3.98
N GLY A 65 17.33 6.45 -3.13
CA GLY A 65 17.33 5.04 -3.52
C GLY A 65 16.20 4.72 -4.50
N ASP A 66 15.02 5.32 -4.30
CA ASP A 66 13.89 5.18 -5.23
C ASP A 66 14.20 5.85 -6.57
N ILE A 67 14.76 7.08 -6.55
CA ILE A 67 15.14 7.80 -7.77
C ILE A 67 16.22 7.04 -8.56
N LYS A 68 17.20 6.43 -7.88
CA LYS A 68 18.24 5.60 -8.52
C LYS A 68 17.66 4.38 -9.23
N GLN A 69 16.64 3.74 -8.66
CA GLN A 69 15.99 2.58 -9.27
C GLN A 69 15.23 2.93 -10.56
N ILE A 70 14.74 4.16 -10.69
CA ILE A 70 14.03 4.63 -11.89
C ILE A 70 15.01 4.96 -13.03
N CYS A 71 16.22 5.40 -12.69
CA CYS A 71 17.20 5.96 -13.63
C CYS A 71 18.16 4.92 -14.25
N HIS A 72 17.84 3.62 -14.18
CA HIS A 72 18.73 2.57 -14.69
C HIS A 72 18.71 2.42 -16.21
#